data_AF-A0A6P6RTL8-F1
#
_entry.id   AF-A0A6P6RTL8-F1
#
_cell.length_a   1.000
_cell.length_b   1.000
_cell.length_c   1.000
_cell.angle_alpha   90.00
_cell.angle_beta   90.00
_cell.angle_gamma   90.00
#
_symmetry.space_group_name_H-M   'P 1'
#
loop_
_entity.id
_entity.type
_entity.pdbx_description
1 polymer ?
#
loop_
_entity_poly.entity_id
_entity_poly.type
_entity_poly.pdbx_seq_one_letter_code
_entity_poly.pdbx_strand_id
1 'polypeptide(L)'
;MELAGLSVACAVFSCFAEVTKRQPNAEARVLVIIGPGNNGGDGLVAARHLRLFGVQADVVCPVEPKKELYKDLLQQAKEHEAQVFRELPEDVSDYHLIIDAIFGFGFKGAPRAPYAAILERIQAEQIPVFAVDVPSGWDVDTGKRGELRLFPAALISLTAPKKFAQNFKGIHFLGGRFLPQSLKQKYGLVLPDYQASFAFFLQGQPASSACRTPQALNPKGANPPQDSQSLAEPLCLPLHTPNLQTPNEKPVGLRKCLVSPSDIRRERRAGVGALKAEGALRGGGAKRTT
;
A
#
# COMPACT_ATOMS: atom_id res chain seq x y z
N MET A 1 -2.05 13.38 1.80
CA MET A 1 -1.06 12.85 0.87
C MET A 1 0.30 12.88 1.52
N GLU A 2 0.84 14.06 1.86
CA GLU A 2 2.16 14.17 2.52
C GLU A 2 2.33 13.25 3.74
N LEU A 3 1.45 13.36 4.74
CA LEU A 3 1.51 12.50 5.94
C LEU A 3 1.28 11.01 5.63
N ALA A 4 0.50 10.70 4.60
CA ALA A 4 0.20 9.33 4.22
C ALA A 4 1.40 8.66 3.54
N GLY A 5 2.01 9.32 2.54
CA GLY A 5 3.22 8.83 1.90
C GLY A 5 4.42 8.79 2.85
N LEU A 6 4.55 9.75 3.78
CA LEU A 6 5.53 9.66 4.87
C LEU A 6 5.30 8.41 5.72
N SER A 7 4.04 8.09 6.06
CA SER A 7 3.72 6.86 6.80
C SER A 7 4.11 5.60 6.02
N VAL A 8 3.92 5.60 4.70
CA VAL A 8 4.33 4.49 3.83
C VAL A 8 5.86 4.36 3.84
N ALA A 9 6.59 5.45 3.66
CA ALA A 9 8.04 5.45 3.70
C ALA A 9 8.57 4.97 5.06
N CYS A 10 8.00 5.43 6.18
CA CYS A 10 8.38 4.96 7.52
C CYS A 10 8.12 3.46 7.71
N ALA A 11 6.97 2.96 7.25
CA ALA A 11 6.64 1.53 7.34
C ALA A 11 7.64 0.68 6.54
N VAL A 12 7.94 1.08 5.30
CA VAL A 12 8.94 0.42 4.45
C VAL A 12 10.32 0.46 5.10
N PHE A 13 10.77 1.64 5.53
CA PHE A 13 12.08 1.84 6.16
C PHE A 13 12.24 0.98 7.43
N SER A 14 11.18 0.85 8.24
CA SER A 14 11.20 0.03 9.46
C SER A 14 11.42 -1.47 9.21
N CYS A 15 11.07 -1.97 8.02
CA CYS A 15 11.31 -3.35 7.61
C CYS A 15 12.55 -3.51 6.73
N PHE A 16 13.18 -2.41 6.32
CA PHE A 16 14.08 -2.42 5.19
C PHE A 16 15.36 -3.21 5.44
N ALA A 17 15.92 -3.12 6.66
CA ALA A 17 17.08 -3.92 7.05
C ALA A 17 16.81 -5.44 6.96
N GLU A 18 15.61 -5.91 7.30
CA GLU A 18 15.26 -7.34 7.17
C GLU A 18 15.08 -7.75 5.72
N VAL A 19 14.55 -6.85 4.89
CA VAL A 19 14.37 -7.08 3.45
C VAL A 19 15.72 -7.16 2.74
N THR A 20 16.69 -6.32 3.11
CA THR A 20 18.00 -6.21 2.44
C THR A 20 19.05 -7.21 2.95
N LYS A 21 18.90 -7.75 4.17
CA LYS A 21 19.77 -8.83 4.72
C LYS A 21 19.97 -10.01 3.78
N ARG A 22 19.01 -10.26 2.88
CA ARG A 22 19.06 -11.39 1.92
C ARG A 22 19.97 -11.12 0.72
N GLN A 23 20.36 -9.87 0.50
CA GLN A 23 21.28 -9.45 -0.57
C GLN A 23 22.24 -8.34 -0.05
N PRO A 24 23.22 -8.70 0.78
CA PRO A 24 24.05 -7.73 1.52
C PRO A 24 25.03 -6.90 0.67
N ASN A 25 25.16 -7.16 -0.63
CA ASN A 25 26.13 -6.50 -1.51
C ASN A 25 25.52 -5.46 -2.46
N ALA A 26 24.21 -5.23 -2.42
CA ALA A 26 23.54 -4.26 -3.30
C ALA A 26 23.17 -2.99 -2.54
N GLU A 27 23.33 -1.83 -3.19
CA GLU A 27 22.65 -0.62 -2.76
C GLU A 27 21.15 -0.94 -2.70
N ALA A 28 20.55 -0.68 -1.54
CA ALA A 28 19.23 -1.20 -1.26
C ALA A 28 18.17 -0.41 -2.05
N ARG A 29 17.46 -1.12 -2.95
CA ARG A 29 16.57 -0.53 -3.96
C ARG A 29 15.10 -0.89 -3.76
N VAL A 30 14.24 0.10 -3.95
CA VAL A 30 12.78 0.00 -3.88
C VAL A 30 12.19 0.46 -5.20
N LEU A 31 11.25 -0.31 -5.75
CA LEU A 31 10.49 0.08 -6.92
C LEU A 31 9.07 0.49 -6.52
N VAL A 32 8.70 1.75 -6.78
CA VAL A 32 7.37 2.28 -6.45
C VAL A 32 6.52 2.34 -7.71
N ILE A 33 5.50 1.50 -7.79
CA ILE A 33 4.59 1.48 -8.94
C ILE A 33 3.37 2.33 -8.63
N ILE A 34 3.20 3.43 -9.35
CA ILE A 34 2.14 4.41 -9.06
C ILE A 34 0.98 4.31 -10.05
N GLY A 35 -0.24 4.47 -9.52
CA GLY A 35 -1.43 4.61 -10.32
C GLY A 35 -1.78 6.07 -10.61
N PRO A 36 -2.86 6.33 -11.36
CA PRO A 36 -3.20 7.69 -11.84
C PRO A 36 -3.95 8.54 -10.80
N GLY A 37 -4.12 8.03 -9.58
CA GLY A 37 -5.00 8.58 -8.55
C GLY A 37 -4.28 8.93 -7.25
N ASN A 38 -5.04 9.05 -6.16
CA ASN A 38 -4.47 9.43 -4.88
C ASN A 38 -3.45 8.42 -4.34
N ASN A 39 -3.67 7.12 -4.57
CA ASN A 39 -2.73 6.09 -4.13
C ASN A 39 -1.35 6.30 -4.78
N GLY A 40 -1.33 6.64 -6.07
CA GLY A 40 -0.09 6.97 -6.78
C GLY A 40 0.57 8.23 -6.23
N GLY A 41 -0.21 9.24 -5.86
CA GLY A 41 0.32 10.42 -5.16
C GLY A 41 0.90 10.09 -3.77
N ASP A 42 0.27 9.19 -3.01
CA ASP A 42 0.83 8.70 -1.74
C ASP A 42 2.14 7.91 -2.00
N GLY A 43 2.23 7.15 -3.10
CA GLY A 43 3.44 6.49 -3.57
C GLY A 43 4.57 7.46 -3.97
N LEU A 44 4.27 8.54 -4.69
CA LEU A 44 5.25 9.57 -5.05
C LEU A 44 5.85 10.26 -3.83
N VAL A 45 5.00 10.61 -2.86
CA VAL A 45 5.45 11.14 -1.58
C VAL A 45 6.33 10.10 -0.86
N ALA A 46 5.93 8.84 -0.84
CA ALA A 46 6.72 7.78 -0.23
C ALA A 46 8.10 7.62 -0.90
N ALA A 47 8.16 7.64 -2.23
CA ALA A 47 9.42 7.57 -2.98
C ALA A 47 10.37 8.71 -2.61
N ARG A 48 9.86 9.96 -2.57
CA ARG A 48 10.66 11.11 -2.12
C ARG A 48 11.20 10.94 -0.70
N HIS A 49 10.35 10.54 0.25
CA HIS A 49 10.80 10.34 1.64
C HIS A 49 11.78 9.17 1.77
N LEU A 50 11.63 8.11 0.99
CA LEU A 50 12.60 7.01 0.97
C LEU A 50 13.98 7.48 0.47
N ARG A 51 14.04 8.33 -0.56
CA ARG A 51 15.30 8.98 -0.99
C ARG A 51 15.92 9.80 0.14
N LEU A 52 15.12 10.57 0.87
CA LEU A 52 15.57 11.33 2.05
C LEU A 52 16.04 10.41 3.20
N PHE A 53 15.54 9.19 3.29
CA PHE A 53 15.97 8.18 4.26
C PHE A 53 17.21 7.40 3.80
N GLY A 54 17.81 7.76 2.66
CA GLY A 54 18.98 7.08 2.09
C GLY A 54 18.64 5.77 1.35
N VAL A 55 17.36 5.54 1.03
CA VAL A 55 16.91 4.37 0.26
C VAL A 55 16.76 4.75 -1.21
N GLN A 56 17.32 3.94 -2.12
CA GLN A 56 17.14 4.17 -3.55
C GLN A 56 15.73 3.78 -3.99
N ALA A 57 14.83 4.75 -4.06
CA ALA A 57 13.47 4.56 -4.52
C ALA A 57 13.30 5.06 -5.96
N ASP A 58 13.07 4.13 -6.89
CA ASP A 58 12.71 4.42 -8.27
C ASP A 58 11.19 4.31 -8.45
N VAL A 59 10.65 4.98 -9.48
CA VAL A 59 9.21 5.09 -9.72
C VAL A 59 8.85 4.56 -11.10
N VAL A 60 7.83 3.72 -11.17
CA VAL A 60 7.15 3.37 -12.43
C VAL A 60 5.86 4.17 -12.53
N CYS A 61 5.79 5.04 -13.54
CA CYS A 61 4.65 5.91 -13.86
C CYS A 61 4.09 5.59 -15.26
N PRO A 62 3.21 4.57 -15.37
CA PRO A 62 2.71 4.10 -16.67
C PRO A 62 1.83 5.09 -17.41
N VAL A 63 1.13 5.95 -16.67
CA VAL A 63 0.23 6.95 -17.23
C VAL A 63 0.63 8.31 -16.68
N GLU A 64 0.86 9.26 -17.58
CA GLU A 64 1.20 10.63 -17.19
C GLU A 64 0.16 11.22 -16.24
N PRO A 65 0.58 11.83 -15.11
CA PRO A 65 -0.35 12.45 -14.20
C PRO A 65 -1.07 13.64 -14.85
N LYS A 66 -2.40 13.63 -14.80
CA LYS A 66 -3.23 14.68 -15.42
C LYS A 66 -3.44 15.91 -14.54
N LYS A 67 -3.31 15.78 -13.23
CA LYS A 67 -3.54 16.87 -12.27
C LYS A 67 -2.21 17.49 -11.86
N GLU A 68 -2.16 18.82 -11.77
CA GLU A 68 -0.95 19.56 -11.36
C GLU A 68 -0.37 19.02 -10.05
N LEU A 69 -1.20 18.77 -9.03
CA LEU A 69 -0.75 18.15 -7.76
C LEU A 69 0.11 16.89 -7.98
N TYR A 70 -0.27 16.02 -8.91
CA TYR A 70 0.49 14.78 -9.14
C TYR A 70 1.71 14.99 -10.02
N LYS A 71 1.69 16.00 -10.91
CA LYS A 71 2.87 16.42 -11.67
C LYS A 71 3.92 17.03 -10.75
N ASP A 72 3.51 17.89 -9.83
CA ASP A 72 4.38 18.50 -8.82
C ASP A 72 5.02 17.43 -7.94
N LEU A 73 4.25 16.44 -7.49
CA LEU A 73 4.79 15.33 -6.71
C LEU A 73 5.76 14.45 -7.51
N LEU A 74 5.49 14.23 -8.79
CA LEU A 74 6.41 13.49 -9.67
C LEU A 74 7.70 14.28 -9.90
N GLN A 75 7.60 15.59 -10.07
CA GLN A 75 8.74 16.48 -10.21
C GLN A 75 9.58 16.51 -8.93
N GLN A 76 8.95 16.62 -7.75
CA GLN A 76 9.63 16.53 -6.46
C GLN A 76 10.37 15.20 -6.27
N ALA A 77 9.78 14.07 -6.69
CA ALA A 77 10.45 12.77 -6.64
C ALA A 77 11.71 12.75 -7.52
N LYS A 78 11.63 13.30 -8.75
CA LYS A 78 12.78 13.43 -9.65
C LYS A 78 13.88 14.34 -9.09
N GLU A 79 13.50 15.45 -8.47
CA GLU A 79 14.45 16.39 -7.81
C GLU A 79 15.14 15.76 -6.61
N HIS A 80 14.56 14.71 -6.03
CA HIS A 80 15.19 13.86 -5.02
C HIS A 80 15.80 12.59 -5.63
N GLU A 81 16.16 12.66 -6.91
CA GLU A 81 16.95 11.65 -7.64
C GLU A 81 16.25 10.29 -7.83
N ALA A 82 14.92 10.23 -7.70
CA ALA A 82 14.17 9.03 -8.09
C ALA A 82 14.21 8.88 -9.62
N GLN A 83 14.63 7.73 -10.13
CA GLN A 83 14.48 7.44 -11.55
C GLN A 83 13.01 7.17 -11.86
N VAL A 84 12.53 7.66 -13.00
CA VAL A 84 11.11 7.51 -13.39
C VAL A 84 11.02 6.76 -14.70
N PHE A 85 10.42 5.57 -14.65
CA PHE A 85 10.18 4.72 -15.80
C PHE A 85 8.72 4.81 -16.26
N ARG A 86 8.50 4.72 -17.57
CA ARG A 86 7.15 4.59 -18.15
C ARG A 86 6.63 3.16 -18.10
N GLU A 87 7.54 2.21 -18.12
CA GLU A 87 7.23 0.79 -18.13
C GLU A 87 8.01 0.12 -17.01
N LEU A 88 7.62 -1.10 -16.65
CA LEU A 88 8.37 -1.86 -15.68
C LEU A 88 9.75 -2.19 -16.30
N PRO A 89 10.89 -1.89 -15.64
CA PRO A 89 12.23 -2.25 -16.15
C PRO A 89 12.30 -3.73 -16.52
N GLU A 90 13.04 -4.12 -17.55
CA GLU A 90 13.13 -5.54 -18.00
C GLU A 90 13.69 -6.47 -16.93
N ASP A 91 14.63 -5.97 -16.14
CA ASP A 91 15.11 -6.67 -14.94
C ASP A 91 14.64 -5.91 -13.71
N VAL A 92 13.78 -6.57 -12.93
CA VAL A 92 13.35 -6.05 -11.63
C VAL A 92 14.04 -6.75 -10.45
N SER A 93 14.89 -7.74 -10.72
CA SER A 93 15.55 -8.55 -9.68
C SER A 93 16.54 -7.75 -8.83
N ASP A 94 17.03 -6.63 -9.34
CA ASP A 94 17.82 -5.63 -8.61
C ASP A 94 17.03 -4.91 -7.49
N TYR A 95 15.70 -4.94 -7.56
CA TYR A 95 14.85 -4.33 -6.55
C TYR A 95 14.56 -5.31 -5.42
N HIS A 96 14.77 -4.85 -4.19
CA HIS A 96 14.60 -5.65 -2.99
C HIS A 96 13.15 -5.65 -2.51
N LEU A 97 12.37 -4.65 -2.94
CA LEU A 97 11.00 -4.43 -2.51
C LEU A 97 10.24 -3.67 -3.60
N ILE A 98 8.98 -4.05 -3.80
CA ILE A 98 8.04 -3.29 -4.62
C ILE A 98 6.99 -2.63 -3.72
N ILE A 99 6.73 -1.35 -3.93
CA ILE A 99 5.58 -0.65 -3.34
C ILE A 99 4.45 -0.63 -4.38
N ASP A 100 3.36 -1.31 -4.06
CA ASP A 100 2.11 -1.22 -4.82
C ASP A 100 1.33 0.01 -4.36
N ALA A 101 1.49 1.09 -5.11
CA ALA A 101 0.76 2.35 -4.96
C ALA A 101 -0.19 2.57 -6.15
N ILE A 102 -0.68 1.49 -6.78
CA ILE A 102 -1.47 1.59 -8.02
C ILE A 102 -2.92 1.99 -7.70
N PHE A 103 -3.67 1.12 -7.03
CA PHE A 103 -5.11 1.31 -6.78
C PHE A 103 -5.45 1.29 -5.29
N GLY A 104 -5.95 2.41 -4.77
CA GLY A 104 -6.46 2.51 -3.41
C GLY A 104 -7.98 2.26 -3.30
N PHE A 105 -8.56 2.53 -2.13
CA PHE A 105 -9.98 2.24 -1.81
C PHE A 105 -11.04 2.84 -2.76
N GLY A 106 -10.67 3.81 -3.58
CA GLY A 106 -11.56 4.46 -4.55
C GLY A 106 -11.71 3.71 -5.87
N PHE A 107 -10.85 2.74 -6.16
CA PHE A 107 -10.88 1.98 -7.41
C PHE A 107 -12.06 1.00 -7.45
N LYS A 108 -12.55 0.72 -8.65
CA LYS A 108 -13.65 -0.21 -8.93
C LYS A 108 -13.40 -0.95 -10.23
N GLY A 109 -13.80 -2.22 -10.27
CA GLY A 109 -13.66 -3.08 -11.45
C GLY A 109 -12.30 -3.75 -11.54
N ALA A 110 -12.02 -4.36 -12.70
CA ALA A 110 -10.77 -5.04 -12.96
C ALA A 110 -9.68 -4.06 -13.43
N PRO A 111 -8.40 -4.29 -13.07
CA PRO A 111 -7.27 -3.60 -13.69
C PRO A 111 -7.33 -3.71 -15.22
N ARG A 112 -7.00 -2.61 -15.91
CA ARG A 112 -6.87 -2.57 -17.37
C ARG A 112 -5.44 -2.21 -17.75
N ALA A 113 -5.06 -2.43 -19.01
CA ALA A 113 -3.77 -1.96 -19.53
C ALA A 113 -3.58 -0.45 -19.26
N PRO A 114 -2.35 0.00 -18.93
CA PRO A 114 -1.13 -0.80 -18.83
C PRO A 114 -0.97 -1.55 -17.49
N TYR A 115 -1.78 -1.21 -16.48
CA TYR A 115 -1.66 -1.79 -15.13
C TYR A 115 -1.93 -3.29 -15.09
N ALA A 116 -2.78 -3.80 -15.98
CA ALA A 116 -3.06 -5.23 -16.04
C ALA A 116 -1.77 -6.06 -16.29
N ALA A 117 -1.00 -5.68 -17.30
CA ALA A 117 0.27 -6.32 -17.65
C ALA A 117 1.33 -6.16 -16.55
N ILE A 118 1.36 -5.00 -15.88
CA ILE A 118 2.28 -4.77 -14.77
C ILE A 118 1.98 -5.70 -13.61
N LEU A 119 0.72 -5.83 -13.19
CA LEU A 119 0.35 -6.72 -12.10
C LEU A 119 0.67 -8.18 -12.42
N GLU A 120 0.47 -8.59 -13.68
CA GLU A 120 0.74 -9.96 -14.13
C GLU A 120 2.23 -10.27 -14.04
N ARG A 121 3.05 -9.33 -14.51
CA ARG A 121 4.50 -9.44 -14.44
C ARG A 121 4.99 -9.48 -13.00
N ILE A 122 4.54 -8.57 -12.15
CA ILE A 122 4.94 -8.51 -10.73
C ILE A 122 4.51 -9.78 -9.98
N GLN A 123 3.38 -10.38 -10.33
CA GLN A 123 2.91 -11.62 -9.72
C GLN A 123 3.83 -12.81 -10.03
N ALA A 124 4.56 -12.78 -11.16
CA ALA A 124 5.53 -13.79 -11.52
C ALA A 124 6.90 -13.61 -10.82
N GLU A 125 7.16 -12.44 -10.24
CA GLU A 125 8.42 -12.13 -9.56
C GLU A 125 8.42 -12.59 -8.10
N GLN A 126 9.60 -12.92 -7.57
CA GLN A 126 9.78 -13.34 -6.17
C GLN A 126 10.18 -12.20 -5.22
N ILE A 127 9.81 -10.96 -5.58
CA ILE A 127 10.16 -9.75 -4.83
C ILE A 127 9.02 -9.43 -3.86
N PRO A 128 9.29 -9.12 -2.58
CA PRO A 128 8.26 -8.78 -1.62
C PRO A 128 7.53 -7.49 -2.02
N VAL A 129 6.20 -7.55 -2.03
CA VAL A 129 5.32 -6.41 -2.32
C VAL A 129 4.75 -5.81 -1.04
N PHE A 130 4.83 -4.49 -0.89
CA PHE A 130 4.18 -3.72 0.16
C PHE A 130 3.03 -2.92 -0.47
N ALA A 131 1.79 -3.25 -0.10
CA ALA A 131 0.60 -2.61 -0.65
C ALA A 131 0.19 -1.36 0.15
N VAL A 132 0.01 -0.25 -0.56
CA VAL A 132 -0.48 1.02 0.00
C VAL A 132 -2.01 1.01 0.00
N ASP A 133 -2.59 1.13 1.18
CA ASP A 133 -4.03 1.23 1.46
C ASP A 133 -4.86 -0.03 1.15
N VAL A 134 -4.78 -0.52 -0.09
CA VAL A 134 -5.47 -1.68 -0.64
C VAL A 134 -4.54 -2.38 -1.63
N PRO A 135 -4.36 -3.70 -1.56
CA PRO A 135 -3.61 -4.42 -2.59
C PRO A 135 -4.33 -4.31 -3.93
N SER A 136 -3.61 -3.92 -4.97
CA SER A 136 -4.17 -3.76 -6.31
C SER A 136 -4.68 -5.10 -6.85
N GLY A 137 -5.87 -5.05 -7.45
CA GLY A 137 -6.62 -6.25 -7.88
C GLY A 137 -7.54 -6.86 -6.82
N TRP A 138 -7.57 -6.30 -5.61
CA TRP A 138 -8.53 -6.72 -4.56
C TRP A 138 -9.77 -5.84 -4.56
N ASP A 139 -10.94 -6.46 -4.38
CA ASP A 139 -12.17 -5.74 -4.14
C ASP A 139 -12.17 -5.15 -2.73
N VAL A 140 -12.36 -3.82 -2.64
CA VAL A 140 -12.20 -3.05 -1.41
C VAL A 140 -13.24 -3.42 -0.35
N ASP A 141 -14.46 -3.75 -0.78
CA ASP A 141 -15.61 -3.96 0.10
C ASP A 141 -15.71 -5.41 0.59
N THR A 142 -15.39 -6.37 -0.28
CA THR A 142 -15.51 -7.82 -0.02
C THR A 142 -14.18 -8.51 0.25
N GLY A 143 -13.05 -7.90 -0.13
CA GLY A 143 -11.75 -8.57 -0.15
C GLY A 143 -11.64 -9.67 -1.20
N LYS A 144 -12.66 -9.81 -2.08
CA LYS A 144 -12.60 -10.77 -3.18
C LYS A 144 -11.43 -10.44 -4.08
N ARG A 145 -10.75 -11.50 -4.47
CA ARG A 145 -9.53 -11.50 -5.24
C ARG A 145 -9.91 -11.69 -6.71
N GLY A 146 -9.59 -10.73 -7.58
CA GLY A 146 -9.68 -10.95 -9.02
C GLY A 146 -8.67 -12.00 -9.49
N GLU A 147 -8.75 -12.44 -10.74
CA GLU A 147 -7.75 -13.34 -11.33
C GLU A 147 -6.36 -12.70 -11.29
N LEU A 148 -6.29 -11.41 -11.61
CA LEU A 148 -5.11 -10.58 -11.56
C LEU A 148 -5.01 -9.83 -10.23
N ARG A 149 -4.04 -10.21 -9.39
CA ARG A 149 -3.93 -9.70 -8.01
C ARG A 149 -2.51 -9.83 -7.48
N LEU A 150 -2.15 -8.96 -6.56
CA LEU A 150 -0.93 -9.11 -5.79
C LEU A 150 -1.19 -9.80 -4.44
N PHE A 151 -0.17 -10.49 -3.95
CA PHE A 151 -0.13 -11.08 -2.61
C PHE A 151 0.93 -10.35 -1.80
N PRO A 152 0.61 -9.21 -1.17
CA PRO A 152 1.63 -8.41 -0.56
C PRO A 152 2.12 -9.02 0.75
N ALA A 153 3.43 -8.97 0.95
CA ALA A 153 4.09 -9.36 2.20
C ALA A 153 3.72 -8.40 3.35
N ALA A 154 3.45 -7.14 3.02
CA ALA A 154 2.91 -6.16 3.96
C ALA A 154 1.78 -5.30 3.40
N LEU A 155 0.83 -4.95 4.26
CA LEU A 155 -0.24 -4.00 3.97
C LEU A 155 -0.05 -2.74 4.82
N ILE A 156 -0.12 -1.56 4.21
CA ILE A 156 -0.05 -0.28 4.91
C ILE A 156 -1.42 0.39 4.81
N SER A 157 -2.27 0.16 5.80
CA SER A 157 -3.58 0.81 5.87
C SER A 157 -3.42 2.28 6.21
N LEU A 158 -3.98 3.17 5.40
CA LEU A 158 -3.96 4.61 5.67
C LEU A 158 -5.26 5.03 6.35
N THR A 159 -5.15 5.93 7.33
CA THR A 159 -6.26 6.49 8.14
C THR A 159 -6.88 5.46 9.08
N ALA A 160 -7.45 4.40 8.52
CA ALA A 160 -8.01 3.26 9.23
C ALA A 160 -7.99 2.03 8.30
N PRO A 161 -7.85 0.80 8.83
CA PRO A 161 -7.92 -0.40 8.00
C PRO A 161 -9.30 -0.58 7.37
N LYS A 162 -9.34 -1.04 6.12
CA LYS A 162 -10.59 -1.35 5.41
C LYS A 162 -11.06 -2.75 5.81
N LYS A 163 -12.34 -3.05 5.57
CA LYS A 163 -12.96 -4.33 5.96
C LYS A 163 -12.21 -5.57 5.47
N PHE A 164 -11.69 -5.57 4.23
CA PHE A 164 -10.93 -6.72 3.70
C PHE A 164 -9.70 -7.07 4.54
N ALA A 165 -9.11 -6.08 5.24
CA ALA A 165 -7.89 -6.27 6.02
C ALA A 165 -8.11 -7.21 7.23
N GLN A 166 -9.36 -7.48 7.64
CA GLN A 166 -9.67 -8.48 8.66
C GLN A 166 -9.05 -9.86 8.37
N ASN A 167 -9.01 -10.22 7.10
CA ASN A 167 -8.55 -11.53 6.63
C ASN A 167 -7.15 -11.46 6.04
N PHE A 168 -6.48 -10.30 6.10
CA PHE A 168 -5.13 -10.15 5.60
C PHE A 168 -4.14 -10.98 6.45
N LYS A 169 -3.22 -11.63 5.77
CA LYS A 169 -2.15 -12.46 6.37
C LYS A 169 -0.82 -11.87 5.92
N GLY A 170 0.00 -11.44 6.86
CA GLY A 170 1.25 -10.75 6.59
C GLY A 170 1.50 -9.64 7.60
N ILE A 171 2.48 -8.79 7.32
CA ILE A 171 2.80 -7.62 8.13
C ILE A 171 1.75 -6.53 7.87
N HIS A 172 1.13 -5.98 8.90
CA HIS A 172 0.10 -4.95 8.74
C HIS A 172 0.51 -3.68 9.47
N PHE A 173 0.64 -2.57 8.74
CA PHE A 173 0.85 -1.25 9.30
C PHE A 173 -0.42 -0.40 9.24
N LEU A 174 -0.56 0.49 10.20
CA LEU A 174 -1.51 1.60 10.21
C LEU A 174 -0.74 2.92 10.12
N GLY A 175 -0.91 3.62 9.01
CA GLY A 175 -0.37 4.95 8.78
C GLY A 175 -1.46 6.03 8.77
N GLY A 176 -1.03 7.28 8.68
CA GLY A 176 -1.94 8.42 8.58
C GLY A 176 -2.50 8.88 9.93
N ARG A 177 -1.59 9.18 10.86
CA ARG A 177 -1.87 9.76 12.18
C ARG A 177 -2.34 11.21 12.08
N PHE A 178 -3.53 11.42 11.53
CA PHE A 178 -4.14 12.76 11.37
C PHE A 178 -5.65 12.78 11.61
N LEU A 179 -6.24 11.66 12.06
CA LEU A 179 -7.65 11.61 12.40
C LEU A 179 -7.93 12.39 13.69
N PRO A 180 -8.74 13.47 13.65
CA PRO A 180 -9.15 14.18 14.85
C PRO A 180 -10.09 13.32 15.72
N GLN A 181 -10.11 13.60 17.02
CA GLN A 181 -10.92 12.84 17.98
C GLN A 181 -12.41 12.84 17.64
N SER A 182 -12.93 13.94 17.10
CA SER A 182 -14.32 14.07 16.66
C SER A 182 -14.69 13.06 15.57
N LEU A 183 -13.81 12.84 14.58
CA LEU A 183 -14.05 11.84 13.54
C LEU A 183 -13.89 10.41 14.08
N LYS A 184 -12.94 10.17 14.99
CA LYS A 184 -12.83 8.87 15.66
C LYS A 184 -14.13 8.52 16.39
N GLN A 185 -14.69 9.47 17.16
CA GLN A 185 -15.95 9.30 17.87
C GLN A 185 -17.14 9.12 16.91
N LYS A 186 -17.27 9.98 15.89
CA LYS A 186 -18.34 9.93 14.88
C LYS A 186 -18.46 8.57 14.20
N TYR A 187 -17.32 7.91 13.95
CA TYR A 187 -17.27 6.61 13.27
C TYR A 187 -17.00 5.44 14.22
N GLY A 188 -16.98 5.65 15.54
CA GLY A 188 -16.72 4.60 16.53
C GLY A 188 -15.35 3.94 16.39
N LEU A 189 -14.33 4.66 15.89
CA LEU A 189 -13.00 4.11 15.63
C LEU A 189 -12.17 4.07 16.91
N VAL A 190 -11.70 2.87 17.24
CA VAL A 190 -10.68 2.67 18.29
C VAL A 190 -9.37 2.41 17.58
N LEU A 191 -8.53 3.44 17.46
CA LEU A 191 -7.20 3.34 16.86
C LEU A 191 -6.15 3.11 17.95
N PRO A 192 -5.06 2.39 17.67
CA PRO A 192 -3.95 2.25 18.60
C PRO A 192 -3.28 3.59 18.88
N ASP A 193 -2.60 3.68 20.01
CA ASP A 193 -1.72 4.79 20.33
C ASP A 193 -0.44 4.67 19.53
N TYR A 194 -0.20 5.64 18.64
CA TYR A 194 0.98 5.67 17.81
C TYR A 194 2.21 5.98 18.68
N GLN A 195 3.06 4.99 18.91
CA GLN A 195 4.34 5.19 19.60
C GLN A 195 5.31 5.97 18.71
N ALA A 196 5.42 7.28 18.97
CA ALA A 196 6.33 8.30 18.42
C ALA A 196 6.49 8.44 16.87
N SER A 197 6.17 7.43 16.08
CA SER A 197 6.40 7.34 14.64
C SER A 197 5.11 7.58 13.84
N PHE A 198 5.27 7.90 12.55
CA PHE A 198 4.17 8.18 11.62
C PHE A 198 3.41 6.91 11.16
N ALA A 199 3.93 5.72 11.44
CA ALA A 199 3.30 4.44 11.12
C ALA A 199 3.35 3.49 12.33
N PHE A 200 2.25 2.80 12.61
CA PHE A 200 2.10 1.86 13.72
C PHE A 200 1.98 0.43 13.21
N PHE A 201 2.65 -0.52 13.85
CA PHE A 201 2.51 -1.94 13.51
C PHE A 201 1.23 -2.52 14.12
N LEU A 202 0.28 -2.91 13.27
CA LEU A 202 -0.89 -3.69 13.68
C LEU A 202 -0.49 -5.16 13.75
N GLN A 203 -0.60 -5.75 14.94
CA GLN A 203 -0.33 -7.17 15.11
C GLN A 203 -1.32 -8.01 14.29
N GLY A 204 -0.82 -8.63 13.22
CA GLY A 204 -1.54 -9.64 12.45
C GLY A 204 -1.73 -10.92 13.27
N GLN A 205 -2.74 -11.71 12.94
CA GLN A 205 -2.79 -13.11 13.38
C GLN A 205 -1.50 -13.79 12.89
N PRO A 206 -0.78 -14.55 13.73
CA PRO A 206 0.42 -15.24 13.29
C PRO A 206 0.09 -16.07 12.04
N ALA A 207 0.94 -16.01 11.03
CA ALA A 207 0.92 -17.02 9.98
C ALA A 207 1.03 -18.36 10.71
N SER A 208 0.01 -19.21 10.62
CA SER A 208 0.09 -20.53 11.23
C SER A 208 1.34 -21.21 10.67
N SER A 209 2.02 -21.98 11.52
CA SER A 209 3.18 -22.82 11.24
C SER A 209 2.94 -23.90 10.16
N ALA A 210 1.94 -23.72 9.30
CA ALA A 210 1.55 -24.60 8.22
C ALA A 210 2.20 -24.24 6.87
N CYS A 211 3.11 -23.25 6.81
CA CYS A 211 3.98 -23.09 5.63
C CYS A 211 5.05 -24.20 5.68
N ARG A 212 4.64 -25.41 5.29
CA ARG A 212 5.56 -26.55 5.15
C ARG A 212 6.56 -26.21 4.06
N THR A 213 7.84 -26.25 4.39
CA THR A 213 8.91 -26.43 3.41
C THR A 213 8.64 -27.74 2.66
N PRO A 214 8.59 -27.77 1.32
CA PRO A 214 8.65 -29.03 0.62
C PRO A 214 10.04 -29.62 0.85
N GLN A 215 10.11 -30.76 1.53
CA GLN A 215 11.28 -31.63 1.43
C GLN A 215 11.49 -31.98 -0.05
N ALA A 216 12.75 -31.98 -0.47
CA ALA A 216 13.14 -32.36 -1.83
C ALA A 216 12.50 -33.70 -2.21
N LEU A 217 11.59 -33.69 -3.18
CA LEU A 217 11.00 -34.91 -3.74
C LEU A 217 12.05 -35.59 -4.61
N ASN A 218 12.53 -36.73 -4.11
CA ASN A 218 13.27 -37.72 -4.89
C ASN A 218 12.37 -38.23 -6.04
N PRO A 219 12.89 -38.49 -7.25
CA PRO A 219 12.06 -38.88 -8.38
C PRO A 219 11.79 -40.38 -8.30
N LYS A 220 10.51 -40.78 -8.18
CA LYS A 220 9.98 -42.02 -8.78
C LYS A 220 8.47 -42.13 -8.58
N GLY A 221 7.76 -42.05 -9.71
CA GLY A 221 6.58 -42.84 -10.06
C GLY A 221 5.31 -42.70 -9.21
N ALA A 222 4.36 -41.88 -9.67
CA ALA A 222 2.92 -42.19 -9.64
C ALA A 222 2.15 -41.16 -10.50
N ASN A 223 1.16 -41.61 -11.28
CA ASN A 223 0.28 -40.80 -12.11
C ASN A 223 -0.62 -39.85 -11.26
N PRO A 224 -1.01 -38.67 -11.79
CA PRO A 224 -1.85 -37.73 -11.04
C PRO A 224 -3.34 -38.08 -11.18
N PRO A 225 -4.17 -37.85 -10.14
CA PRO A 225 -5.62 -37.77 -10.30
C PRO A 225 -6.02 -36.39 -10.86
N GLN A 226 -7.01 -36.41 -11.74
CA GLN A 226 -7.73 -35.24 -12.23
C GLN A 226 -8.66 -34.71 -11.13
N ASP A 227 -8.50 -33.44 -10.72
CA ASP A 227 -9.59 -32.46 -10.56
C ASP A 227 -9.17 -31.23 -9.73
N SER A 228 -9.65 -30.07 -10.19
CA SER A 228 -9.56 -28.71 -9.61
C SER A 228 -8.15 -28.08 -9.54
N GLN A 229 -7.87 -27.16 -10.47
CA GLN A 229 -6.70 -26.29 -10.44
C GLN A 229 -6.80 -25.30 -9.26
N SER A 230 -6.31 -25.69 -8.09
CA SER A 230 -5.90 -24.73 -7.06
C SER A 230 -4.58 -24.11 -7.51
N LEU A 231 -4.61 -22.89 -8.06
CA LEU A 231 -3.40 -22.09 -8.21
C LEU A 231 -2.79 -21.91 -6.81
N ALA A 232 -1.65 -22.54 -6.56
CA ALA A 232 -0.93 -22.42 -5.30
C ALA A 232 -0.68 -20.94 -4.99
N GLU A 233 -1.03 -20.49 -3.78
CA GLU A 233 -0.65 -19.15 -3.35
C GLU A 233 0.88 -19.05 -3.38
N PRO A 234 1.48 -18.03 -4.03
CA PRO A 234 2.93 -17.89 -4.04
C PRO A 234 3.42 -17.77 -2.59
N LEU A 235 4.55 -18.42 -2.30
CA LEU A 235 5.16 -18.43 -0.97
C LEU A 235 5.34 -16.98 -0.48
N CYS A 236 4.49 -16.56 0.45
CA CYS A 236 4.70 -15.35 1.23
C CYS A 236 5.99 -15.56 2.02
N LEU A 237 7.09 -15.02 1.52
CA LEU A 237 8.39 -15.13 2.17
C LEU A 237 8.28 -14.59 3.60
N PRO A 238 8.68 -15.36 4.64
CA PRO A 238 8.50 -14.92 6.02
C PRO A 238 9.42 -13.73 6.30
N LEU A 239 8.85 -12.52 6.31
CA LEU A 239 9.47 -11.36 6.94
C LEU A 239 9.22 -11.48 8.44
N HIS A 240 10.29 -11.49 9.24
CA HIS A 240 10.14 -11.44 10.69
C HIS A 240 9.49 -10.11 11.07
N THR A 241 8.58 -10.15 12.04
CA THR A 241 7.99 -8.93 12.60
C THR A 241 9.11 -8.09 13.19
N PRO A 242 9.32 -6.83 12.75
CA PRO A 242 10.30 -5.97 13.38
C PRO A 242 9.94 -5.82 14.87
N ASN A 243 10.95 -5.86 15.74
CA ASN A 243 10.78 -5.79 17.19
C ASN A 243 10.43 -4.34 17.59
N LEU A 244 9.19 -3.93 17.29
CA LEU A 244 8.64 -2.60 17.55
C LEU A 244 7.75 -2.57 18.81
N GLN A 245 7.55 -3.71 19.48
CA GLN A 245 6.74 -3.79 20.70
C GLN A 245 7.61 -3.58 21.94
N THR A 246 7.29 -2.55 22.72
CA THR A 246 7.78 -2.45 24.10
C THR A 246 7.03 -3.48 24.98
N PRO A 247 7.63 -4.00 26.07
CA PRO A 247 7.15 -5.21 26.77
C PRO A 247 5.76 -5.14 27.43
N ASN A 248 5.02 -4.02 27.33
CA ASN A 248 3.93 -3.72 28.26
C ASN A 248 2.57 -3.35 27.64
N GLU A 249 2.33 -3.61 26.35
CA GLU A 249 1.07 -3.24 25.69
C GLU A 249 0.17 -4.43 25.31
N LYS A 250 -1.13 -4.27 25.56
CA LYS A 250 -2.16 -5.20 25.08
C LYS A 250 -2.48 -4.86 23.61
N PRO A 251 -2.48 -5.85 22.69
CA PRO A 251 -2.83 -5.59 21.29
C PRO A 251 -4.27 -5.06 21.14
N VAL A 252 -4.44 -3.97 20.39
CA VAL A 252 -5.76 -3.47 19.99
C VAL A 252 -6.32 -4.35 18.89
N GLY A 253 -7.47 -4.97 19.14
CA GLY A 253 -8.11 -5.88 18.18
C GLY A 253 -8.55 -5.17 16.90
N LEU A 254 -8.06 -5.66 15.75
CA LEU A 254 -8.27 -5.10 14.40
C LEU A 254 -9.75 -4.79 14.08
N ARG A 255 -10.71 -5.57 14.59
CA ARG A 255 -12.15 -5.38 14.35
C ARG A 255 -12.69 -4.02 14.81
N LYS A 256 -12.10 -3.40 15.83
CA LYS A 256 -12.54 -2.09 16.35
C LYS A 256 -11.95 -0.90 15.59
N CYS A 257 -11.03 -1.16 14.66
CA CYS A 257 -10.36 -0.13 13.88
C CYS A 257 -10.95 0.05 12.47
N LEU A 258 -11.89 -0.82 12.06
CA LEU A 258 -12.26 -0.96 10.66
C LEU A 258 -13.23 0.11 10.18
N VAL A 259 -13.00 0.58 8.96
CA VAL A 259 -13.90 1.49 8.25
C VAL A 259 -14.50 0.83 7.02
N SER A 260 -15.78 1.12 6.75
CA SER A 260 -16.41 0.77 5.48
C SER A 260 -15.93 1.74 4.39
N PRO A 261 -15.51 1.25 3.21
CA PRO A 261 -15.16 2.14 2.10
C PRO A 261 -16.33 3.06 1.67
N SER A 262 -17.57 2.66 1.91
CA SER A 262 -18.77 3.51 1.75
C SER A 262 -18.73 4.77 2.62
N ASP A 263 -18.29 4.63 3.88
CA ASP A 263 -18.31 5.72 4.87
C ASP A 263 -17.22 6.75 4.56
N ILE A 264 -16.03 6.27 4.15
CA ILE A 264 -14.92 7.10 3.67
C ILE A 264 -15.35 7.90 2.43
N ARG A 265 -16.05 7.26 1.49
CA ARG A 265 -16.55 7.90 0.27
C ARG A 265 -17.59 8.98 0.57
N ARG A 266 -18.48 8.74 1.55
CA ARG A 266 -19.49 9.70 1.99
C ARG A 266 -18.85 10.96 2.57
N GLU A 267 -17.84 10.81 3.43
CA GLU A 267 -17.18 11.96 4.06
C GLU A 267 -16.38 12.80 3.05
N ARG A 268 -15.70 12.15 2.08
CA ARG A 268 -15.05 12.88 0.99
C ARG A 268 -16.04 13.71 0.18
N ARG A 269 -17.23 13.18 -0.12
CA ARG A 269 -18.27 13.94 -0.83
C ARG A 269 -18.78 15.10 0.00
N ALA A 270 -18.98 14.90 1.31
CA ALA A 270 -19.41 15.97 2.22
C ALA A 270 -18.37 17.09 2.32
N GLY A 271 -17.08 16.75 2.48
CA GLY A 271 -16.00 17.74 2.55
C GLY A 271 -15.78 18.52 1.25
N VAL A 272 -15.83 17.84 0.10
CA VAL A 272 -15.76 18.51 -1.22
C VAL A 272 -17.00 19.38 -1.48
N GLY A 273 -18.18 18.93 -1.03
CA GLY A 273 -19.42 19.70 -1.10
C GLY A 273 -19.36 20.97 -0.26
N ALA A 274 -18.86 20.88 0.97
CA ALA A 274 -18.67 22.03 1.87
C ALA A 274 -17.68 23.06 1.29
N LEU A 275 -16.53 22.61 0.78
CA LEU A 275 -15.53 23.50 0.15
C LEU A 275 -16.06 24.18 -1.12
N LYS A 276 -16.88 23.48 -1.93
CA LYS A 276 -17.55 24.09 -3.09
C LYS A 276 -18.62 25.09 -2.69
N ALA A 277 -19.38 24.83 -1.63
CA ALA A 277 -20.38 25.76 -1.11
C ALA A 277 -19.73 27.02 -0.53
N GLU A 278 -18.63 26.89 0.21
CA GLU A 278 -17.85 28.03 0.71
C GLU A 278 -17.18 28.83 -0.43
N GLY A 279 -16.68 28.16 -1.47
CA GLY A 279 -16.15 28.82 -2.67
C GLY A 279 -17.23 29.58 -3.45
N ALA A 280 -18.45 29.03 -3.56
CA ALA A 280 -19.59 29.69 -4.20
C ALA A 280 -20.08 30.92 -3.40
N LEU A 281 -20.08 30.83 -2.06
CA LEU A 281 -20.42 31.96 -1.18
C LEU A 281 -19.40 33.11 -1.28
N ARG A 282 -18.13 32.82 -1.54
CA ARG A 282 -17.09 33.85 -1.73
C ARG A 282 -17.03 34.43 -3.15
N GLY A 283 -17.55 33.74 -4.16
CA GLY A 283 -17.55 34.20 -5.57
C GLY A 283 -18.71 35.11 -5.97
N GLY A 284 -19.71 35.32 -5.09
CA GLY A 284 -20.94 36.05 -5.40
C GLY A 284 -20.92 37.57 -5.18
N GLY A 285 -19.80 38.16 -4.76
CA GLY A 285 -19.76 39.54 -4.25
C GLY A 285 -18.80 40.47 -4.99
N ALA A 286 -19.03 40.77 -6.28
CA ALA A 286 -18.52 41.99 -6.93
C ALA A 286 -19.18 42.23 -8.30
N LYS A 287 -20.48 42.54 -8.34
CA LYS A 287 -20.99 43.44 -9.38
C LYS A 287 -20.85 44.87 -8.83
N ARG A 288 -19.75 45.54 -9.17
CA ARG A 288 -19.63 46.99 -8.98
C ARG A 288 -20.55 47.66 -10.00
N THR A 289 -21.65 48.21 -9.51
CA THR A 289 -22.37 49.30 -10.17
C THR A 289 -21.61 50.59 -9.91
N THR A 290 -20.99 51.13 -10.94
CA THR A 290 -20.90 52.54 -11.37
C THR A 290 -19.85 52.59 -12.47
#